data_AF-A0A661JXY6-F1
#
_entry.id   AF-A0A661JXY6-F1
#
_cell.length_a   1.000
_cell.length_b   1.000
_cell.length_c   1.000
_cell.angle_alpha   90.00
_cell.angle_beta   90.00
_cell.angle_gamma   90.00
#
_symmetry.space_group_name_H-M   'P 1'
#
loop_
_entity.id
_entity.type
_entity.pdbx_description
1 polymer ?
#
loop_
_entity_poly.entity_id
_entity_poly.type
_entity_poly.pdbx_seq_one_letter_code
_entity_poly.pdbx_strand_id
1 'polypeptide(L)'
;MKKTRSETRGILGRFPYPDEWLDAGSDEIAKSIAKWADSEVIAKRLEAREDFAHQMKVFKILASDIGLHKLIWPEDIGGVGLSVPGAASTLARAYEEVGRADPGIAFVSAMNLSLAAVLIEDKKTSPALKRDIGSALCNGDELKLFSLVLPG
;
A
#
# COMPACT_ATOMS: atom_id res chain seq x y z
N MET A 1 23.22 -8.65 -30.29
CA MET A 1 22.93 -7.37 -29.62
C MET A 1 22.99 -7.59 -28.12
N LYS A 2 23.89 -6.91 -27.40
CA LYS A 2 23.99 -6.97 -25.93
C LYS A 2 22.88 -6.10 -25.35
N LYS A 3 21.86 -6.69 -24.74
CA LYS A 3 20.89 -5.95 -23.93
C LYS A 3 21.65 -5.22 -22.82
N THR A 4 21.45 -3.91 -22.71
CA THR A 4 22.06 -3.09 -21.67
C THR A 4 21.52 -3.53 -20.30
N ARG A 5 22.36 -3.44 -19.26
CA ARG A 5 22.04 -3.86 -17.88
C ARG A 5 20.75 -3.24 -17.30
N SER A 6 20.26 -2.16 -17.94
CA SER A 6 18.98 -1.50 -17.65
C SER A 6 17.77 -2.24 -18.22
N GLU A 7 17.87 -2.85 -19.40
CA GLU A 7 16.76 -3.59 -20.05
C GLU A 7 16.53 -4.95 -19.38
N THR A 8 17.59 -5.59 -18.90
CA THR A 8 17.49 -6.87 -18.18
C THR A 8 16.86 -6.70 -16.78
N ARG A 9 16.89 -5.49 -16.22
CA ARG A 9 16.24 -5.15 -14.94
C ARG A 9 14.71 -5.04 -15.08
N GLY A 10 14.21 -4.73 -16.28
CA GLY A 10 12.77 -4.63 -16.54
C GLY A 10 12.04 -5.98 -16.52
N ILE A 11 12.74 -7.08 -16.87
CA ILE A 11 12.13 -8.42 -17.01
C ILE A 11 12.34 -9.29 -15.75
N LEU A 12 13.36 -8.99 -14.92
CA LEU A 12 13.71 -9.76 -13.71
C LEU A 12 13.67 -8.95 -12.41
N GLY A 13 13.22 -7.69 -12.46
CA GLY A 13 13.30 -6.75 -11.33
C GLY A 13 11.97 -6.25 -10.78
N ARG A 14 10.83 -6.68 -11.35
CA ARG A 14 9.48 -6.36 -10.85
C ARG A 14 8.77 -7.60 -10.31
N PHE A 15 7.76 -7.38 -9.47
CA PHE A 15 6.83 -8.46 -9.11
C PHE A 15 6.14 -8.96 -10.40
N PRO A 16 5.93 -10.27 -10.58
CA PRO A 16 5.40 -10.79 -11.83
C PRO A 16 3.91 -10.47 -11.97
N TYR A 17 3.59 -9.39 -12.67
CA TYR A 17 2.25 -9.07 -13.17
C TYR A 17 2.36 -8.49 -14.60
N PRO A 18 1.32 -8.58 -15.44
CA PRO A 18 1.35 -8.04 -16.80
C PRO A 18 1.53 -6.52 -16.80
N ASP A 19 2.57 -6.03 -17.47
CA ASP A 19 2.85 -4.59 -17.56
C ASP A 19 1.69 -3.84 -18.26
N GLU A 20 0.94 -4.52 -19.13
CA GLU A 20 -0.23 -3.97 -19.83
C GLU A 20 -1.38 -3.62 -18.88
N TRP A 21 -1.36 -4.14 -17.64
CA TRP A 21 -2.37 -3.83 -16.62
C TRP A 21 -2.01 -2.59 -15.80
N LEU A 22 -0.84 -1.98 -16.02
CA LEU A 22 -0.39 -0.80 -15.29
C LEU A 22 -0.62 0.46 -16.13
N ASP A 23 -1.53 1.32 -15.69
CA ASP A 23 -1.68 2.65 -16.27
C ASP A 23 -0.59 3.62 -15.78
N ALA A 24 -0.47 4.76 -16.46
CA ALA A 24 0.55 5.77 -16.16
C ALA A 24 0.42 6.35 -14.73
N GLY A 25 -0.80 6.55 -14.25
CA GLY A 25 -1.04 7.06 -12.89
C GLY A 25 -0.61 6.05 -11.83
N SER A 26 -0.88 4.77 -12.07
CA SER A 26 -0.41 3.68 -11.20
C SER A 26 1.13 3.61 -11.12
N ASP A 27 1.82 3.80 -12.24
CA ASP A 27 3.28 3.84 -12.27
C ASP A 27 3.85 5.10 -11.57
N GLU A 28 3.17 6.24 -11.66
CA GLU A 28 3.55 7.48 -10.95
C GLU A 28 3.40 7.36 -9.43
N ILE A 29 2.32 6.74 -8.94
CA ILE A 29 2.13 6.43 -7.51
C ILE A 29 3.30 5.58 -7.02
N ALA A 30 3.63 4.52 -7.76
CA ALA A 30 4.72 3.63 -7.38
C ALA A 30 6.09 4.31 -7.39
N LYS A 31 6.38 5.16 -8.39
CA LYS A 31 7.62 5.97 -8.41
C LYS A 31 7.71 6.91 -7.23
N SER A 32 6.59 7.50 -6.81
CA SER A 32 6.52 8.38 -5.64
C SER A 32 6.83 7.61 -4.35
N ILE A 33 6.26 6.41 -4.20
CA ILE A 33 6.56 5.50 -3.09
C ILE A 33 8.03 5.06 -3.13
N ALA A 34 8.56 4.70 -4.31
CA ALA A 34 9.96 4.30 -4.47
C ALA A 34 10.92 5.40 -4.02
N LYS A 35 10.66 6.65 -4.42
CA LYS A 35 11.46 7.81 -4.04
C LYS A 35 11.44 8.03 -2.52
N TRP A 36 10.26 7.94 -1.90
CA TRP A 36 10.13 8.03 -0.45
C TRP A 36 10.85 6.89 0.26
N ALA A 37 10.67 5.65 -0.22
CA ALA A 37 11.30 4.47 0.33
C ALA A 37 12.83 4.58 0.32
N ASP A 38 13.40 5.06 -0.79
CA ASP A 38 14.85 5.24 -0.92
C ASP A 38 15.40 6.28 0.08
N SER A 39 14.71 7.40 0.26
CA SER A 39 15.19 8.50 1.11
C SER A 39 14.90 8.32 2.60
N GLU A 40 13.76 7.76 2.96
CA GLU A 40 13.26 7.73 4.33
C GLU A 40 13.42 6.38 5.02
N VAL A 41 13.35 5.28 4.27
CA VAL A 41 13.35 3.92 4.84
C VAL A 41 14.69 3.25 4.59
N ILE A 42 15.07 3.08 3.34
CA ILE A 42 16.26 2.31 2.96
C ILE A 42 17.54 3.02 3.38
N ALA A 43 17.62 4.34 3.18
CA ALA A 43 18.79 5.13 3.60
C ALA A 43 19.04 5.05 5.12
N LYS A 44 17.99 4.91 5.92
CA LYS A 44 18.04 4.97 7.40
C LYS A 44 17.94 3.59 8.07
N ARG A 45 17.74 2.50 7.31
CA ARG A 45 17.42 1.16 7.83
C ARG A 45 18.46 0.55 8.79
N LEU A 46 19.74 0.89 8.63
CA LEU A 46 20.80 0.36 9.50
C LEU A 46 20.80 1.08 10.85
N GLU A 47 20.56 2.39 10.84
CA GLU A 47 20.46 3.23 12.04
C GLU A 47 19.17 2.94 12.81
N ALA A 48 18.07 2.71 12.08
CA ALA A 48 16.76 2.39 12.63
C ALA A 48 16.50 0.88 12.80
N ARG A 49 17.56 0.05 12.76
CA ARG A 49 17.40 -1.38 12.93
C ARG A 49 16.83 -1.66 14.32
N GLU A 50 15.73 -2.43 14.38
CA GLU A 50 15.03 -2.78 15.62
C GLU A 50 14.47 -1.55 16.38
N ASP A 51 14.43 -0.37 15.76
CA ASP A 51 13.75 0.80 16.29
C ASP A 51 12.26 0.77 15.89
N PHE A 52 11.45 0.21 16.79
CA PHE A 52 10.01 0.10 16.58
C PHE A 52 9.32 1.47 16.46
N ALA A 53 9.78 2.48 17.19
CA ALA A 53 9.19 3.82 17.11
C ALA A 53 9.42 4.44 15.73
N HIS A 54 10.62 4.27 15.17
CA HIS A 54 10.91 4.65 13.80
C HIS A 54 10.04 3.89 12.80
N GLN A 55 9.93 2.56 12.94
CA GLN A 55 9.08 1.74 12.06
C GLN A 55 7.62 2.18 12.06
N MET A 56 7.06 2.51 13.24
CA MET A 56 5.69 3.03 13.36
C MET A 56 5.52 4.42 12.77
N LYS A 57 6.53 5.28 12.86
CA LYS A 57 6.53 6.57 12.18
C LYS A 57 6.53 6.40 10.65
N VAL A 58 7.40 5.54 10.12
CA VAL A 58 7.47 5.22 8.69
C VAL A 58 6.13 4.66 8.20
N PHE A 59 5.53 3.75 8.95
CA PHE A 59 4.23 3.18 8.60
C PHE A 59 3.12 4.24 8.62
N LYS A 60 3.10 5.13 9.62
CA LYS A 60 2.13 6.24 9.64
C LYS A 60 2.24 7.13 8.39
N ILE A 61 3.47 7.49 7.98
CA ILE A 61 3.70 8.29 6.77
C ILE A 61 3.14 7.56 5.53
N LEU A 62 3.41 6.25 5.40
CA LEU A 62 2.90 5.45 4.29
C LEU A 62 1.36 5.40 4.26
N ALA A 63 0.75 5.13 5.41
CA ALA A 63 -0.68 4.94 5.53
C ALA A 63 -1.46 6.25 5.31
N SER A 64 -1.02 7.33 5.97
CA SER A 64 -1.77 8.59 6.08
C SER A 64 -1.26 9.67 5.13
N ASP A 65 0.04 9.95 5.14
CA ASP A 65 0.62 11.11 4.44
C ASP A 65 0.79 10.83 2.93
N ILE A 66 1.31 9.65 2.60
CA ILE A 66 1.30 9.12 1.23
C ILE A 66 -0.11 8.68 0.84
N GLY A 67 -0.93 8.31 1.82
CA GLY A 67 -2.34 7.99 1.63
C GLY A 67 -2.59 6.60 1.05
N LEU A 68 -1.66 5.65 1.21
CA LEU A 68 -1.81 4.31 0.64
C LEU A 68 -3.09 3.62 1.16
N HIS A 69 -3.44 3.81 2.44
CA HIS A 69 -4.65 3.21 3.02
C HIS A 69 -5.94 3.86 2.54
N LYS A 70 -5.86 5.04 1.92
CA LYS A 70 -7.01 5.80 1.42
C LYS A 70 -7.38 5.44 -0.02
N LEU A 71 -6.48 4.79 -0.75
CA LEU A 71 -6.58 4.61 -2.19
C LEU A 71 -7.93 4.01 -2.65
N ILE A 72 -8.35 2.93 -2.00
CA ILE A 72 -9.55 2.18 -2.45
C ILE A 72 -10.83 2.59 -1.73
N TRP A 73 -10.73 3.33 -0.63
CA TRP A 73 -11.93 3.79 0.07
C TRP A 73 -12.67 4.83 -0.77
N PRO A 74 -14.02 4.85 -0.70
CA PRO A 74 -14.82 5.87 -1.37
C PRO A 74 -14.48 7.31 -0.95
N GLU A 75 -14.69 8.26 -1.84
CA GLU A 75 -14.44 9.69 -1.58
C GLU A 75 -15.30 10.26 -0.45
N ASP A 76 -16.54 9.77 -0.28
CA ASP A 76 -17.48 10.25 0.75
C ASP A 76 -17.02 9.96 2.19
N ILE A 77 -16.01 9.11 2.36
CA ILE A 77 -15.38 8.81 3.65
C ILE A 77 -13.89 9.24 3.71
N GLY A 78 -13.43 10.05 2.76
CA GLY A 78 -12.08 10.61 2.72
C GLY A 78 -11.05 9.74 1.99
N GLY A 79 -11.50 8.76 1.20
CA GLY A 79 -10.66 7.98 0.32
C GLY A 79 -10.45 8.61 -1.07
N VAL A 80 -9.73 7.90 -1.93
CA VAL A 80 -9.46 8.31 -3.33
C VAL A 80 -10.44 7.67 -4.33
N GLY A 81 -11.14 6.61 -3.93
CA GLY A 81 -12.17 5.97 -4.76
C GLY A 81 -11.64 5.08 -5.88
N LEU A 82 -10.40 4.59 -5.78
CA LEU A 82 -9.85 3.67 -6.79
C LEU A 82 -10.57 2.32 -6.71
N SER A 83 -11.46 2.06 -7.67
CA SER A 83 -12.34 0.89 -7.66
C SER A 83 -11.59 -0.44 -7.80
N VAL A 84 -12.03 -1.46 -7.08
CA VAL A 84 -11.62 -2.86 -7.24
C VAL A 84 -12.47 -3.49 -8.36
N PRO A 85 -11.92 -4.32 -9.27
CA PRO A 85 -10.55 -4.86 -9.30
C PRO A 85 -9.50 -3.95 -9.94
N GLY A 86 -9.87 -2.79 -10.50
CA GLY A 86 -8.94 -1.89 -11.20
C GLY A 86 -7.75 -1.43 -10.35
N ALA A 87 -7.95 -1.30 -9.04
CA ALA A 87 -6.90 -0.96 -8.08
C ALA A 87 -5.82 -2.04 -7.92
N ALA A 88 -6.05 -3.29 -8.34
CA ALA A 88 -5.18 -4.41 -8.01
C ALA A 88 -3.75 -4.23 -8.56
N SER A 89 -3.59 -3.80 -9.81
CA SER A 89 -2.28 -3.54 -10.41
C SER A 89 -1.56 -2.37 -9.74
N THR A 90 -2.30 -1.30 -9.43
CA THR A 90 -1.78 -0.14 -8.69
C THR A 90 -1.24 -0.55 -7.33
N LEU A 91 -2.02 -1.34 -6.58
CA LEU A 91 -1.64 -1.82 -5.26
C LEU A 91 -0.47 -2.79 -5.34
N ALA A 92 -0.48 -3.73 -6.28
CA ALA A 92 0.64 -4.66 -6.47
C ALA A 92 1.95 -3.91 -6.75
N ARG A 93 1.93 -2.95 -7.67
CA ARG A 93 3.08 -2.12 -8.00
C ARG A 93 3.52 -1.25 -6.81
N ALA A 94 2.58 -0.64 -6.09
CA ALA A 94 2.87 0.16 -4.91
C ALA A 94 3.52 -0.68 -3.81
N TYR A 95 2.94 -1.84 -3.49
CA TYR A 95 3.46 -2.73 -2.44
C TYR A 95 4.75 -3.44 -2.81
N GLU A 96 5.09 -3.57 -4.08
CA GLU A 96 6.42 -3.98 -4.50
C GLU A 96 7.49 -3.01 -3.97
N GLU A 97 7.24 -1.70 -4.12
CA GLU A 97 8.17 -0.66 -3.65
C GLU A 97 8.19 -0.55 -2.12
N VAL A 98 7.05 -0.72 -1.45
CA VAL A 98 7.00 -0.79 0.01
C VAL A 98 7.75 -2.02 0.51
N GLY A 99 7.53 -3.19 -0.09
CA GLY A 99 8.17 -4.45 0.30
C GLY A 99 9.67 -4.46 0.09
N ARG A 100 10.14 -3.76 -0.95
CA ARG A 100 11.58 -3.49 -1.17
C ARG A 100 12.19 -2.67 -0.04
N ALA A 101 11.41 -1.77 0.55
CA ALA A 101 11.83 -0.90 1.64
C ALA A 101 11.80 -1.62 3.00
N ASP A 102 10.64 -2.19 3.33
CA ASP A 102 10.39 -2.96 4.55
C ASP A 102 9.25 -3.98 4.30
N PRO A 103 9.56 -5.29 4.27
CA PRO A 103 8.56 -6.32 4.00
C PRO A 103 7.55 -6.49 5.13
N GLY A 104 7.89 -6.15 6.38
CA GLY A 104 6.98 -6.23 7.52
C GLY A 104 5.90 -5.16 7.44
N ILE A 105 6.30 -3.91 7.18
CA ILE A 105 5.37 -2.79 6.94
C ILE A 105 4.50 -3.09 5.72
N ALA A 106 5.10 -3.60 4.63
CA ALA A 106 4.35 -3.98 3.43
C ALA A 106 3.27 -5.01 3.75
N PHE A 107 3.61 -6.07 4.48
CA PHE A 107 2.68 -7.13 4.84
C PHE A 107 1.53 -6.62 5.70
N VAL A 108 1.81 -5.94 6.81
CA VAL A 108 0.76 -5.44 7.73
C VAL A 108 -0.13 -4.41 7.03
N SER A 109 0.46 -3.53 6.25
CA SER A 109 -0.28 -2.55 5.45
C SER A 109 -1.18 -3.22 4.41
N ALA A 110 -0.69 -4.24 3.69
CA ALA A 110 -1.47 -4.97 2.71
C ALA A 110 -2.64 -5.75 3.35
N MET A 111 -2.49 -6.23 4.59
CA MET A 111 -3.59 -6.84 5.33
C MET A 111 -4.73 -5.84 5.62
N ASN A 112 -4.40 -4.62 6.04
CA ASN A 112 -5.39 -3.56 6.21
C ASN A 112 -6.13 -3.27 4.90
N LEU A 113 -5.41 -3.15 3.78
CA LEU A 113 -6.04 -2.91 2.47
C LEU A 113 -6.85 -4.10 1.96
N SER A 114 -6.44 -5.33 2.28
CA SER A 114 -7.22 -6.53 1.94
C SER A 114 -8.55 -6.55 2.68
N LEU A 115 -8.55 -6.20 3.98
CA LEU A 115 -9.78 -6.03 4.75
C LEU A 115 -10.67 -4.95 4.13
N ALA A 116 -10.10 -3.79 3.78
CA ALA A 116 -10.83 -2.71 3.12
C ALA A 116 -11.48 -3.17 1.81
N ALA A 117 -10.74 -3.89 0.95
CA ALA A 117 -11.28 -4.43 -0.30
C ALA A 117 -12.45 -5.40 -0.07
N VAL A 118 -12.33 -6.31 0.92
CA VAL A 118 -13.42 -7.23 1.29
C VAL A 118 -14.64 -6.46 1.79
N LEU A 119 -14.45 -5.47 2.64
CA LEU A 119 -15.55 -4.67 3.19
C LEU A 119 -16.24 -3.84 2.12
N ILE A 120 -15.50 -3.27 1.16
CA ILE A 120 -16.09 -2.49 0.06
C ILE A 120 -17.02 -3.37 -0.77
N GLU A 121 -16.56 -4.55 -1.18
CA GLU A 121 -17.31 -5.49 -2.02
C GLU A 121 -18.45 -6.21 -1.29
N ASP A 122 -18.35 -6.41 0.03
CA ASP A 122 -19.32 -7.21 0.77
C ASP A 122 -20.69 -6.52 0.89
N LYS A 123 -21.74 -7.12 0.35
CA LYS A 123 -23.11 -6.57 0.41
C LYS A 123 -23.82 -6.83 1.74
N LYS A 124 -23.26 -7.67 2.62
CA LYS A 124 -23.90 -8.09 3.88
C LYS A 124 -23.53 -7.20 5.05
N THR A 125 -22.32 -6.66 5.06
CA THR A 125 -21.85 -5.76 6.10
C THR A 125 -22.62 -4.44 6.07
N SER A 126 -23.02 -3.96 7.25
CA SER A 126 -23.80 -2.74 7.37
C SER A 126 -23.03 -1.52 6.82
N PRO A 127 -23.70 -0.59 6.10
CA PRO A 127 -23.04 0.61 5.60
C PRO A 127 -22.42 1.47 6.69
N ALA A 128 -23.03 1.50 7.88
CA ALA A 128 -22.50 2.20 9.05
C ALA A 128 -21.14 1.63 9.48
N LEU A 129 -21.01 0.30 9.60
CA LEU A 129 -19.75 -0.32 9.99
C LEU A 129 -18.64 -0.09 8.96
N LYS A 130 -18.96 -0.16 7.66
CA LYS A 130 -18.00 0.17 6.60
C LYS A 130 -17.50 1.61 6.71
N ARG A 131 -18.42 2.55 6.98
CA ARG A 131 -18.08 3.97 7.16
C ARG A 131 -17.21 4.17 8.39
N ASP A 132 -17.52 3.51 9.51
CA ASP A 132 -16.73 3.65 10.75
C ASP A 132 -15.30 3.14 10.54
N ILE A 133 -15.14 1.97 9.94
CA ILE A 133 -13.82 1.39 9.63
C ILE A 133 -13.06 2.25 8.61
N GLY A 134 -13.72 2.63 7.52
CA GLY A 134 -13.08 3.44 6.48
C GLY A 134 -12.69 4.83 6.99
N SER A 135 -13.52 5.46 7.83
CA SER A 135 -13.18 6.73 8.48
C SER A 135 -11.99 6.58 9.43
N ALA A 136 -11.91 5.48 10.18
CA ALA A 136 -10.78 5.20 11.07
C ALA A 136 -9.46 5.04 10.30
N LEU A 137 -9.50 4.50 9.07
CA LEU A 137 -8.33 4.34 8.21
C LEU A 137 -7.98 5.61 7.42
N CYS A 138 -8.98 6.39 7.00
CA CYS A 138 -8.75 7.57 6.14
C CYS A 138 -8.49 8.86 6.92
N ASN A 139 -9.18 9.04 8.06
CA ASN A 139 -9.27 10.32 8.76
C ASN A 139 -8.76 10.26 10.21
N GLY A 140 -8.24 9.11 10.65
CA GLY A 140 -7.68 8.97 11.99
C GLY A 140 -6.33 9.66 12.16
N ASP A 141 -6.13 10.33 13.29
CA ASP A 141 -4.84 10.90 13.69
C ASP A 141 -3.80 9.83 14.07
N GLU A 142 -4.28 8.62 14.38
CA GLU A 142 -3.48 7.46 14.77
C GLU A 142 -3.56 6.37 13.70
N LEU A 143 -2.43 5.69 13.48
CA LEU A 143 -2.40 4.49 12.66
C LEU A 143 -3.26 3.40 13.32
N LYS A 144 -4.30 2.94 12.62
CA LYS A 144 -5.13 1.81 13.05
C LYS A 144 -4.70 0.55 12.32
N LEU A 145 -4.41 -0.49 13.09
CA LEU A 145 -4.07 -1.82 12.59
C LEU A 145 -5.20 -2.77 12.95
N PHE A 146 -5.59 -3.61 11.99
CA PHE A 146 -6.61 -4.63 12.20
C PHE A 146 -5.99 -6.00 12.08
N SER A 147 -6.37 -6.89 13.00
CA SER A 147 -6.02 -8.31 12.90
C SER A 147 -7.18 -9.04 12.23
N LEU A 148 -6.89 -9.71 11.11
CA LEU A 148 -7.84 -10.64 10.51
C LEU A 148 -7.84 -11.93 11.33
N VAL A 149 -8.88 -12.15 12.13
CA VAL A 149 -9.08 -13.41 12.85
C VAL A 149 -10.04 -14.27 12.03
N LEU A 150 -9.50 -15.29 11.37
CA LEU A 150 -10.33 -16.26 10.64
C LEU A 150 -10.94 -17.26 11.65
N PRO A 151 -12.21 -17.67 11.46
CA PRO A 151 -12.76 -18.78 12.23
C PRO A 151 -11.94 -20.05 11.95
N GLY A 152 -11.54 -20.74 13.01
CA GLY A 152 -10.87 -22.05 12.94
C GLY A 152 -11.83 -23.20 12.64
#